data_AF-A0ABD3TT54-F1
#
_entry.id   AF-A0ABD3TT54-F1
#
_cell.length_a   1.000
_cell.length_b   1.000
_cell.length_c   1.000
_cell.angle_alpha   90.00
_cell.angle_beta   90.00
_cell.angle_gamma   90.00
#
_symmetry.space_group_name_H-M   'P 1'
#
loop_
_entity.id
_entity.type
_entity.pdbx_description
1 polymer ?
#
loop_
_entity_poly.entity_id
_entity_poly.type
_entity_poly.pdbx_seq_one_letter_code
_entity_poly.pdbx_strand_id
1 'polypeptide(L)'
;MINMSTMKKMLWSKLGLPFGKKGRHGKEDANSLTDKSNVNEEYKEAFRTKSYIEICNKVQGQLEIRTTLNEGRSSSSSSSSLSSSLSLPPTPPTNVNLSEYLLEPRQETLTSFIDGSNLNQYLVNYFQISLEAGIICESLLTKTRQVHINYRSVKNVIKLIRRVPDNADWTHNQYHAVYKNLALVASYRNPFSKMTPEKFNELHKSHEHLLRELTSQCRKTKRRTKFIRCIKMVMGTLLVVGCGALTIALLILAMHSMVGMVAAPGLIVCTLGLYFTKKVKRAQRKFNREWLEGLGEQLDIAARGVYILINDFDTMSRLVKRLNDEMEHRKFVADICVKKGKNEMMKEVVKDFQMHESYFLEQLEELEKQIYLCFLDINRSRRLVVQEMVK
;
A
#
# COMPACT_ATOMS: atom_id res chain seq x y z
N MET A 1 -8.86 -24.31 -24.56
CA MET A 1 -8.28 -22.98 -24.26
C MET A 1 -9.33 -22.14 -23.55
N ILE A 2 -9.16 -21.95 -22.23
CA ILE A 2 -10.10 -21.21 -21.38
C ILE A 2 -9.61 -19.78 -21.25
N ASN A 3 -10.48 -18.82 -21.56
CA ASN A 3 -10.20 -17.39 -21.66
C ASN A 3 -9.85 -16.78 -20.27
N MET A 4 -8.70 -16.09 -20.18
CA MET A 4 -8.18 -15.48 -18.93
C MET A 4 -9.07 -14.36 -18.36
N SER A 5 -10.09 -13.87 -19.10
CA SER A 5 -11.03 -12.87 -18.59
C SER A 5 -12.10 -13.46 -17.66
N THR A 6 -12.42 -14.74 -17.78
CA THR A 6 -13.46 -15.41 -16.96
C THR A 6 -12.96 -15.74 -15.55
N MET A 7 -11.64 -15.90 -15.38
CA MET A 7 -11.02 -16.14 -14.07
C MET A 7 -10.98 -14.87 -13.19
N LYS A 8 -10.91 -13.67 -13.78
CA LYS A 8 -11.00 -12.40 -13.03
C LYS A 8 -12.42 -12.13 -12.49
N LYS A 9 -13.47 -12.51 -13.23
CA LYS A 9 -14.87 -12.33 -12.81
C LYS A 9 -15.34 -13.32 -11.73
N MET A 10 -14.77 -14.52 -11.65
CA MET A 10 -15.07 -15.50 -10.58
C MET A 10 -14.36 -15.21 -9.25
N LEU A 11 -13.25 -14.46 -9.28
CA LEU A 11 -12.52 -14.05 -8.06
C LEU A 11 -13.10 -12.80 -7.40
N TRP A 12 -13.87 -11.99 -8.14
CA TRP A 12 -14.52 -10.79 -7.63
C TRP A 12 -15.89 -11.04 -6.97
N SER A 13 -16.55 -12.17 -7.24
CA SER A 13 -17.87 -12.49 -6.67
C SER A 13 -17.82 -13.26 -5.33
N LYS A 14 -16.64 -13.49 -4.75
CA LYS A 14 -16.46 -14.19 -3.45
C LYS A 14 -15.78 -13.36 -2.36
N LEU A 15 -15.56 -12.06 -2.59
CA LEU A 15 -15.13 -11.11 -1.57
C LEU A 15 -16.32 -10.24 -1.16
N GLY A 16 -17.26 -10.84 -0.43
CA GLY A 16 -18.28 -10.09 0.30
C GLY A 16 -17.62 -9.32 1.44
N LEU A 17 -17.21 -8.08 1.17
CA LEU A 17 -16.84 -7.10 2.20
C LEU A 17 -18.13 -6.39 2.66
N PRO A 18 -18.47 -6.38 3.95
CA PRO A 18 -19.58 -5.57 4.43
C PRO A 18 -19.07 -4.13 4.63
N PHE A 19 -19.36 -3.26 3.67
CA PHE A 19 -19.49 -1.83 3.97
C PHE A 19 -20.94 -1.60 4.41
N GLY A 20 -21.14 -1.34 5.70
CA GLY A 20 -22.42 -0.94 6.26
C GLY A 20 -22.24 0.26 7.18
N LYS A 21 -22.41 1.47 6.64
CA LYS A 21 -22.75 2.65 7.45
C LYS A 21 -24.13 2.41 8.05
N LYS A 22 -24.25 2.56 9.37
CA LYS A 22 -25.50 2.50 10.12
C LYS A 22 -26.40 3.67 9.70
N GLY A 23 -27.35 3.42 8.80
CA GLY A 23 -28.41 4.36 8.43
C GLY A 23 -29.55 4.30 9.45
N ARG A 24 -29.95 5.48 9.95
CA ARG A 24 -31.18 5.69 10.71
C ARG A 24 -32.39 5.47 9.79
N HIS A 25 -33.43 4.88 10.36
CA HIS A 25 -34.75 4.64 9.77
C HIS A 25 -35.36 5.87 9.08
N GLY A 26 -35.94 5.65 7.90
CA GLY A 26 -36.88 6.52 7.20
C GLY A 26 -37.42 5.76 5.98
N LYS A 27 -38.74 5.59 5.91
CA LYS A 27 -39.51 4.80 4.94
C LYS A 27 -39.59 5.48 3.56
N GLU A 28 -39.92 4.65 2.54
CA GLU A 28 -40.45 5.00 1.20
C GLU A 28 -39.43 5.67 0.24
N ASP A 29 -39.28 5.34 -1.04
CA ASP A 29 -40.17 4.68 -1.99
C ASP A 29 -39.38 3.87 -3.03
N ALA A 30 -40.04 2.84 -3.57
CA ALA A 30 -39.56 1.98 -4.63
C ALA A 30 -39.52 2.74 -5.97
N ASN A 31 -38.38 3.33 -6.35
CA ASN A 31 -38.02 3.71 -7.73
C ASN A 31 -36.58 4.25 -7.81
N SER A 32 -35.56 3.39 -7.89
CA SER A 32 -34.22 3.78 -8.40
C SER A 32 -33.37 2.57 -8.79
N LEU A 33 -33.92 1.68 -9.60
CA LEU A 33 -33.16 0.55 -10.14
C LEU A 33 -32.34 1.00 -11.37
N THR A 34 -31.38 1.92 -11.20
CA THR A 34 -30.32 2.19 -12.19
C THR A 34 -29.18 3.08 -11.70
N ASP A 35 -28.74 2.97 -10.44
CA ASP A 35 -27.48 3.64 -10.04
C ASP A 35 -26.27 2.78 -10.46
N LYS A 36 -25.99 2.75 -11.77
CA LYS A 36 -24.69 2.32 -12.28
C LYS A 36 -23.69 3.39 -11.84
N SER A 37 -23.09 3.19 -10.67
CA SER A 37 -21.93 3.98 -10.25
C SER A 37 -20.93 4.06 -11.40
N ASN A 38 -20.73 5.27 -11.91
CA ASN A 38 -19.76 5.53 -12.95
C ASN A 38 -18.37 5.32 -12.34
N VAL A 39 -17.58 4.39 -12.88
CA VAL A 39 -16.21 4.09 -12.40
C VAL A 39 -15.36 5.36 -12.27
N ASN A 40 -15.59 6.34 -13.14
CA ASN A 40 -14.91 7.63 -13.08
C ASN A 40 -15.30 8.46 -11.84
N GLU A 41 -16.57 8.39 -11.42
CA GLU A 41 -17.02 9.08 -10.21
C GLU A 41 -16.53 8.36 -8.96
N GLU A 42 -16.52 7.02 -8.94
CA GLU A 42 -15.91 6.24 -7.85
C GLU A 42 -14.41 6.58 -7.70
N TYR A 43 -13.70 6.70 -8.82
CA TYR A 43 -12.30 7.13 -8.85
C TYR A 43 -12.12 8.54 -8.27
N LYS A 44 -12.94 9.52 -8.68
CA LYS A 44 -12.88 10.89 -8.15
C LYS A 44 -13.17 10.94 -6.65
N GLU A 45 -14.13 10.16 -6.18
CA GLU A 45 -14.51 10.10 -4.76
C GLU A 45 -13.40 9.53 -3.88
N ALA A 46 -12.52 8.65 -4.41
CA ALA A 46 -11.36 8.16 -3.67
C ALA A 46 -10.44 9.29 -3.17
N PHE A 47 -10.29 10.37 -3.96
CA PHE A 47 -9.48 11.54 -3.62
C PHE A 47 -10.16 12.53 -2.66
N ARG A 48 -11.45 12.34 -2.37
CA ARG A 48 -12.21 13.19 -1.44
C ARG A 48 -12.36 12.59 -0.05
N THR A 49 -11.74 11.44 0.17
CA THR A 49 -11.77 10.78 1.48
C THR A 49 -11.02 11.59 2.53
N LYS A 50 -11.49 11.55 3.78
CA LYS A 50 -10.82 12.22 4.91
C LYS A 50 -9.37 11.78 5.06
N SER A 51 -9.10 10.50 4.86
CA SER A 51 -7.74 9.94 4.90
C SER A 51 -6.83 10.50 3.82
N TYR A 52 -7.36 10.72 2.61
CA TYR A 52 -6.61 11.35 1.53
C TYR A 52 -6.26 12.81 1.85
N ILE A 53 -7.24 13.59 2.32
CA ILE A 53 -7.00 14.98 2.72
C ILE A 53 -5.99 15.04 3.87
N GLU A 54 -6.09 14.15 4.84
CA GLU A 54 -5.15 14.08 5.97
C GLU A 54 -3.72 13.78 5.52
N ILE A 55 -3.50 12.82 4.63
CA ILE A 55 -2.15 12.50 4.17
C ILE A 55 -1.56 13.63 3.33
N CYS A 56 -2.36 14.28 2.49
CA CYS A 56 -1.96 15.49 1.77
C CYS A 56 -1.50 16.59 2.74
N ASN A 57 -2.28 16.85 3.79
CA ASN A 57 -1.93 17.85 4.81
C ASN A 57 -0.65 17.49 5.57
N LYS A 58 -0.46 16.21 5.94
CA LYS A 58 0.77 15.71 6.58
C LYS A 58 2.00 15.96 5.70
N VAL A 59 1.87 15.66 4.42
CA VAL A 59 2.91 15.82 3.41
C VAL A 59 3.23 17.29 3.11
N GLN A 60 2.23 18.16 3.13
CA GLN A 60 2.39 19.59 2.96
C GLN A 60 3.08 20.22 4.18
N GLY A 61 2.61 19.91 5.39
CA GLY A 61 3.19 20.44 6.63
C GLY A 61 4.67 20.07 6.81
N GLN A 62 5.05 18.83 6.50
CA GLN A 62 6.46 18.42 6.54
C GLN A 62 7.33 19.13 5.50
N LEU A 63 6.77 19.44 4.33
CA LEU A 63 7.49 20.16 3.29
C LEU A 63 7.72 21.63 3.68
N GLU A 64 6.73 22.28 4.29
CA GLU A 64 6.84 23.65 4.79
C GLU A 64 7.90 23.77 5.89
N ILE A 65 7.96 22.79 6.81
CA ILE A 65 9.01 22.70 7.84
C ILE A 65 10.40 22.54 7.19
N ARG A 66 10.53 21.69 6.16
CA ARG A 66 11.82 21.49 5.46
C ARG A 66 12.28 22.75 4.71
N THR A 67 11.33 23.53 4.20
CA THR A 67 11.61 24.77 3.45
C THR A 67 12.09 25.88 4.38
N THR A 68 11.39 26.10 5.50
CA THR A 68 11.75 27.12 6.51
C THR A 68 13.10 26.85 7.18
N LEU A 69 13.44 25.57 7.42
CA LEU A 69 14.76 25.19 7.95
C LEU A 69 15.91 25.46 6.97
N ASN A 70 15.69 25.30 5.67
CA ASN A 70 16.71 25.60 4.66
C ASN A 70 16.93 27.12 4.46
N GLU A 71 15.90 27.93 4.62
CA GLU A 71 16.01 29.41 4.62
C GLU A 71 16.72 29.94 5.89
N GLY A 72 16.43 29.35 7.06
CA GLY A 72 17.12 29.69 8.32
C GLY A 72 18.61 29.32 8.32
N ARG A 73 19.01 28.27 7.58
CA ARG A 73 20.41 27.87 7.42
C ARG A 73 21.22 28.77 6.48
N SER A 74 20.54 29.45 5.56
CA SER A 74 21.16 30.40 4.62
C SER A 74 21.27 31.83 5.17
N SER A 75 20.68 32.07 6.35
CA SER A 75 20.51 33.41 6.94
C SER A 75 21.08 33.50 8.37
N SER A 76 22.20 32.83 8.66
CA SER A 76 22.87 32.96 9.96
C SER A 76 23.89 34.10 9.96
N SER A 77 23.37 35.32 9.92
CA SER A 77 24.04 36.49 10.51
C SER A 77 23.00 37.56 10.87
N SER A 78 22.89 37.84 12.18
CA SER A 78 22.30 39.02 12.85
C SER A 78 21.00 38.80 13.65
N SER A 79 21.21 38.59 14.95
CA SER A 79 20.52 39.13 16.15
C SER A 79 19.00 39.41 16.24
N SER A 80 18.48 38.91 17.38
CA SER A 80 17.63 39.51 18.44
C SER A 80 16.08 39.52 18.36
N SER A 81 15.48 38.75 19.29
CA SER A 81 14.32 39.00 20.22
C SER A 81 12.95 39.41 19.62
N LEU A 82 11.76 39.00 20.07
CA LEU A 82 11.17 38.63 21.37
C LEU A 82 10.05 37.56 21.19
N SER A 83 9.71 36.89 22.30
CA SER A 83 8.69 35.86 22.55
C SER A 83 7.26 36.12 22.06
N SER A 84 6.53 35.02 21.74
CA SER A 84 5.14 34.81 22.17
C SER A 84 4.80 33.32 22.21
N SER A 85 4.51 32.85 23.42
CA SER A 85 4.09 31.50 23.78
C SER A 85 2.68 31.20 23.29
N LEU A 86 2.56 30.21 22.41
CA LEU A 86 1.31 29.49 22.13
C LEU A 86 1.66 28.01 22.03
N SER A 87 1.01 27.22 22.88
CA SER A 87 1.19 25.78 23.04
C SER A 87 0.93 25.05 21.71
N LEU A 88 1.99 24.70 20.99
CA LEU A 88 1.93 23.76 19.88
C LEU A 88 2.11 22.32 20.39
N PRO A 89 1.46 21.33 19.73
CA PRO A 89 1.72 19.91 19.97
C PRO A 89 3.20 19.57 19.71
N PRO A 90 3.73 18.47 20.28
CA PRO A 90 5.17 18.22 20.31
C PRO A 90 5.75 18.24 18.89
N THR A 91 6.71 19.13 18.68
CA THR A 91 7.48 19.26 17.44
C THR A 91 8.10 17.91 17.08
N PRO A 92 7.87 17.38 15.87
CA PRO A 92 8.48 16.12 15.46
C PRO A 92 9.99 16.28 15.30
N PRO A 93 10.77 15.21 15.54
CA PRO A 93 12.22 15.29 15.54
C PRO A 93 12.75 15.75 14.18
N THR A 94 13.82 16.52 14.26
CA THR A 94 14.54 17.13 13.16
C THR A 94 15.09 16.02 12.27
N ASN A 95 14.71 16.01 10.98
CA ASN A 95 15.25 15.12 9.94
C ASN A 95 14.67 13.68 9.87
N VAL A 96 13.41 13.47 10.26
CA VAL A 96 12.71 12.19 10.01
C VAL A 96 12.38 12.05 8.52
N ASN A 97 12.70 10.90 7.91
CA ASN A 97 12.30 10.59 6.53
C ASN A 97 10.77 10.67 6.41
N LEU A 98 10.25 11.28 5.35
CA LEU A 98 8.81 11.51 5.20
C LEU A 98 8.04 10.18 5.24
N SER A 99 8.57 9.13 4.64
CA SER A 99 8.04 7.77 4.71
C SER A 99 7.86 7.26 6.13
N GLU A 100 8.82 7.49 7.03
CA GLU A 100 8.73 7.08 8.43
C GLU A 100 7.64 7.84 9.21
N TYR A 101 7.41 9.10 8.85
CA TYR A 101 6.32 9.91 9.42
C TYR A 101 4.94 9.54 8.86
N LEU A 102 4.86 9.21 7.56
CA LEU A 102 3.61 8.90 6.88
C LEU A 102 3.13 7.47 7.11
N LEU A 103 4.04 6.52 7.33
CA LEU A 103 3.70 5.12 7.48
C LEU A 103 3.08 4.82 8.85
N GLU A 104 1.94 4.16 8.83
CA GLU A 104 1.17 3.77 10.02
C GLU A 104 0.90 2.25 10.03
N PRO A 105 1.15 1.55 11.17
CA PRO A 105 1.83 2.04 12.38
C PRO A 105 3.30 2.38 12.11
N ARG A 106 3.85 3.31 12.91
CA ARG A 106 5.25 3.76 12.79
C ARG A 106 6.23 2.62 13.02
N GLN A 107 7.44 2.76 12.46
CA GLN A 107 8.46 1.72 12.55
C GLN A 107 8.91 1.45 13.99
N GLU A 108 9.00 2.47 14.84
CA GLU A 108 9.29 2.34 16.27
C GLU A 108 8.22 1.50 17.01
N THR A 109 6.95 1.78 16.75
CA THR A 109 5.85 0.98 17.30
C THR A 109 5.96 -0.45 16.81
N LEU A 110 6.22 -0.65 15.52
CA LEU A 110 6.31 -1.99 14.95
C LEU A 110 7.51 -2.79 15.50
N THR A 111 8.67 -2.16 15.67
CA THR A 111 9.88 -2.82 16.22
C THR A 111 9.65 -3.27 17.65
N SER A 112 9.03 -2.44 18.51
CA SER A 112 8.65 -2.87 19.86
C SER A 112 7.69 -4.08 19.87
N PHE A 113 6.77 -4.15 18.91
CA PHE A 113 5.89 -5.30 18.72
C PHE A 113 6.63 -6.55 18.20
N ILE A 114 7.56 -6.38 17.26
CA ILE A 114 8.38 -7.47 16.70
C ILE A 114 9.29 -8.06 17.77
N ASP A 115 9.94 -7.23 18.58
CA ASP A 115 10.87 -7.70 19.63
C ASP A 115 10.13 -8.36 20.80
N GLY A 116 8.90 -7.90 21.08
CA GLY A 116 8.04 -8.47 22.12
C GLY A 116 7.26 -9.72 21.70
N SER A 117 7.24 -10.10 20.41
CA SER A 117 6.45 -11.21 19.90
C SER A 117 7.28 -12.18 19.05
N ASN A 118 7.00 -13.48 19.11
CA ASN A 118 7.57 -14.45 18.16
C ASN A 118 6.90 -14.29 16.79
N LEU A 119 7.08 -13.13 16.14
CA LEU A 119 6.42 -12.80 14.89
C LEU A 119 6.91 -13.73 13.79
N ASN A 120 5.96 -14.16 12.96
CA ASN A 120 6.27 -15.00 11.83
C ASN A 120 7.14 -14.25 10.80
N GLN A 121 8.26 -14.85 10.36
CA GLN A 121 9.22 -14.23 9.41
C GLN A 121 8.56 -13.64 8.17
N TYR A 122 7.47 -14.24 7.70
CA TYR A 122 6.73 -13.76 6.52
C TYR A 122 6.06 -12.40 6.77
N LEU A 123 5.60 -12.15 8.00
CA LEU A 123 5.04 -10.86 8.41
C LEU A 123 6.14 -9.82 8.60
N VAL A 124 7.30 -10.21 9.14
CA VAL A 124 8.48 -9.33 9.19
C VAL A 124 8.88 -8.88 7.79
N ASN A 125 8.99 -9.82 6.84
CA ASN A 125 9.30 -9.52 5.44
C ASN A 125 8.24 -8.60 4.81
N TYR A 126 6.96 -8.80 5.12
CA TYR A 126 5.89 -7.92 4.65
C TYR A 126 6.07 -6.48 5.14
N PHE A 127 6.33 -6.27 6.43
CA PHE A 127 6.50 -4.93 6.95
C PHE A 127 7.75 -4.25 6.39
N GLN A 128 8.85 -5.00 6.23
CA GLN A 128 10.07 -4.51 5.59
C GLN A 128 9.81 -4.05 4.15
N ILE A 129 9.17 -4.88 3.32
CA ILE A 129 8.80 -4.51 1.95
C ILE A 129 7.84 -3.31 1.91
N SER A 130 6.90 -3.23 2.85
CA SER A 130 6.00 -2.06 2.94
C SER A 130 6.73 -0.76 3.29
N LEU A 131 7.82 -0.84 4.08
CA LEU A 131 8.67 0.30 4.42
C LEU A 131 9.50 0.72 3.20
N GLU A 132 10.15 -0.23 2.53
CA GLU A 132 10.92 0.02 1.30
C GLU A 132 10.04 0.69 0.23
N ALA A 133 8.81 0.22 0.08
CA ALA A 133 7.84 0.85 -0.78
C ALA A 133 7.52 2.30 -0.39
N GLY A 134 7.31 2.58 0.89
CA GLY A 134 7.08 3.93 1.39
C GLY A 134 8.27 4.87 1.08
N ILE A 135 9.50 4.37 1.20
CA ILE A 135 10.72 5.13 0.84
C ILE A 135 10.75 5.45 -0.66
N ILE A 136 10.36 4.50 -1.51
CA ILE A 136 10.26 4.74 -2.97
C ILE A 136 9.18 5.78 -3.27
N CYS A 137 8.00 5.68 -2.64
CA CYS A 137 6.93 6.66 -2.76
C CYS A 137 7.38 8.06 -2.35
N GLU A 138 8.11 8.19 -1.23
CA GLU A 138 8.72 9.46 -0.80
C GLU A 138 9.71 10.00 -1.85
N SER A 139 10.56 9.12 -2.39
CA SER A 139 11.53 9.49 -3.42
C SER A 139 10.85 9.98 -4.70
N LEU A 140 9.76 9.33 -5.11
CA LEU A 140 8.96 9.73 -6.27
C LEU A 140 8.28 11.06 -6.02
N LEU A 141 7.64 11.24 -4.85
CA LEU A 141 6.97 12.48 -4.48
C LEU A 141 7.94 13.68 -4.51
N THR A 142 9.15 13.49 -3.98
CA THR A 142 10.20 14.51 -4.00
C THR A 142 10.59 14.88 -5.44
N LYS A 143 10.73 13.90 -6.33
CA LYS A 143 11.03 14.13 -7.76
C LYS A 143 9.87 14.84 -8.46
N THR A 144 8.64 14.40 -8.24
CA THR A 144 7.42 15.03 -8.79
C THR A 144 7.34 16.51 -8.41
N ARG A 145 7.62 16.84 -7.14
CA ARG A 145 7.70 18.23 -6.68
C ARG A 145 8.82 19.01 -7.36
N GLN A 146 10.00 18.42 -7.52
CA GLN A 146 11.09 19.06 -8.26
C GLN A 146 10.68 19.37 -9.70
N VAL A 147 9.93 18.47 -10.35
CA VAL A 147 9.38 18.72 -11.69
C VAL A 147 8.40 19.88 -11.68
N HIS A 148 7.47 19.96 -10.72
CA HIS A 148 6.57 21.12 -10.59
C HIS A 148 7.33 22.45 -10.48
N ILE A 149 8.43 22.47 -9.70
CA ILE A 149 9.28 23.66 -9.56
C ILE A 149 9.96 24.00 -10.89
N ASN A 150 10.61 23.03 -11.53
CA ASN A 150 11.32 23.23 -12.81
C ASN A 150 10.37 23.65 -13.94
N TYR A 151 9.14 23.11 -13.94
CA TYR A 151 8.12 23.41 -14.93
C TYR A 151 7.69 24.89 -14.93
N ARG A 152 7.94 25.63 -13.84
CA ARG A 152 7.68 27.07 -13.78
C ARG A 152 8.33 27.83 -14.93
N SER A 153 9.55 27.46 -15.34
CA SER A 153 10.23 28.11 -16.49
C SER A 153 9.54 27.80 -17.82
N VAL A 154 9.10 26.56 -18.03
CA VAL A 154 8.34 26.16 -19.23
C VAL A 154 7.03 26.96 -19.29
N LYS A 155 6.31 27.04 -18.17
CA LYS A 155 5.08 27.84 -18.05
C LYS A 155 5.32 29.31 -18.36
N ASN A 156 6.47 29.86 -17.95
CA ASN A 156 6.82 31.25 -18.25
C ASN A 156 7.07 31.47 -19.76
N VAL A 157 7.77 30.54 -20.43
CA VAL A 157 7.94 30.56 -21.90
C VAL A 157 6.58 30.58 -22.59
N ILE A 158 5.72 29.64 -22.23
CA ILE A 158 4.38 29.51 -22.81
C ILE A 158 3.56 30.79 -22.59
N LYS A 159 3.60 31.37 -21.39
CA LYS A 159 2.91 32.64 -21.07
C LYS A 159 3.44 33.83 -21.86
N LEU A 160 4.75 33.94 -22.04
CA LEU A 160 5.35 35.03 -22.82
C LEU A 160 4.84 35.01 -24.26
N ILE A 161 4.58 33.82 -24.79
CA ILE A 161 4.27 33.62 -26.19
C ILE A 161 2.78 33.76 -26.46
N ARG A 162 1.92 33.30 -25.54
CA ARG A 162 0.48 33.58 -25.56
C ARG A 162 0.13 35.08 -25.54
N ARG A 163 1.06 35.94 -25.09
CA ARG A 163 0.87 37.40 -25.08
C ARG A 163 1.21 38.08 -26.40
N VAL A 164 1.80 37.37 -27.35
CA VAL A 164 2.17 37.92 -28.66
C VAL A 164 1.27 37.31 -29.72
N PRO A 165 0.56 38.11 -30.55
CA PRO A 165 -0.22 37.58 -31.65
C PRO A 165 0.64 36.79 -32.63
N ASP A 166 0.11 35.68 -33.18
CA ASP A 166 0.85 34.78 -34.10
C ASP A 166 1.44 35.49 -35.33
N ASN A 167 0.88 36.64 -35.71
CA ASN A 167 1.23 37.40 -36.90
C ASN A 167 2.10 38.63 -36.62
N ALA A 168 2.50 38.84 -35.36
CA ALA A 168 3.31 40.00 -34.97
C ALA A 168 4.80 39.64 -34.93
N ASP A 169 5.64 40.53 -35.47
CA ASP A 169 7.09 40.42 -35.31
C ASP A 169 7.46 40.61 -33.83
N TRP A 170 8.19 39.64 -33.28
CA TRP A 170 8.66 39.75 -31.92
C TRP A 170 9.83 40.72 -31.83
N THR A 171 9.85 41.49 -30.76
CA THR A 171 10.99 42.35 -30.41
C THR A 171 12.22 41.50 -30.04
N HIS A 172 13.41 42.07 -30.20
CA HIS A 172 14.66 41.43 -29.78
C HIS A 172 14.63 40.97 -28.31
N ASN A 173 14.05 41.78 -27.43
CA ASN A 173 13.92 41.46 -26.00
C ASN A 173 13.00 40.25 -25.75
N GLN A 174 11.94 40.06 -26.53
CA GLN A 174 11.05 38.91 -26.43
C GLN A 174 11.75 37.62 -26.87
N TYR A 175 12.45 37.63 -28.00
CA TYR A 175 13.27 36.50 -28.43
C TYR A 175 14.31 36.15 -27.37
N HIS A 176 15.04 37.14 -26.87
CA HIS A 176 16.05 36.93 -25.83
C HIS A 176 15.46 36.29 -24.55
N ALA A 177 14.31 36.76 -24.09
CA ALA A 177 13.63 36.20 -22.93
C ALA A 177 13.23 34.73 -23.11
N VAL A 178 12.75 34.37 -24.31
CA VAL A 178 12.37 32.99 -24.63
C VAL A 178 13.59 32.09 -24.73
N TYR A 179 14.64 32.50 -25.45
CA TYR A 179 15.89 31.74 -25.51
C TYR A 179 16.51 31.53 -24.12
N LYS A 180 16.50 32.56 -23.27
CA LYS A 180 17.00 32.44 -21.89
C LYS A 180 16.25 31.35 -21.11
N ASN A 181 14.92 31.28 -21.23
CA ASN A 181 14.15 30.26 -20.54
C ASN A 181 14.29 28.87 -21.20
N LEU A 182 14.41 28.77 -22.53
CA LEU A 182 14.70 27.51 -23.21
C LEU A 182 16.08 26.95 -22.80
N ALA A 183 17.07 27.83 -22.61
CA ALA A 183 18.37 27.43 -22.07
C ALA A 183 18.25 26.88 -20.65
N LEU A 184 17.38 27.44 -19.80
CA LEU A 184 17.08 26.86 -18.49
C LEU A 184 16.46 25.47 -18.63
N VAL A 185 15.50 25.28 -19.54
CA VAL A 185 14.87 23.98 -19.82
C VAL A 185 15.91 22.95 -20.27
N ALA A 186 16.80 23.32 -21.19
CA ALA A 186 17.90 22.48 -21.67
C ALA A 186 18.88 22.09 -20.54
N SER A 187 19.09 23.00 -19.58
CA SER A 187 19.99 22.77 -18.45
C SER A 187 19.40 21.91 -17.34
N TYR A 188 18.06 21.78 -17.25
CA TYR A 188 17.44 21.05 -16.16
C TYR A 188 17.84 19.58 -16.17
N ARG A 189 18.31 19.11 -15.02
CA ARG A 189 18.46 17.69 -14.77
C ARG A 189 17.08 17.07 -14.61
N ASN A 190 16.77 16.07 -15.43
CA ASN A 190 15.55 15.29 -15.29
C ASN A 190 15.56 14.52 -13.95
N PRO A 191 14.65 14.82 -13.01
CA PRO A 191 14.58 14.14 -11.72
C PRO A 191 14.26 12.63 -11.83
N PHE A 192 13.58 12.22 -12.91
CA PHE A 192 13.20 10.83 -13.16
C PHE A 192 14.29 10.02 -13.88
N SER A 193 15.34 10.64 -14.40
CA SER A 193 16.44 9.95 -15.12
C SER A 193 17.08 8.80 -14.32
N LYS A 194 17.11 8.89 -12.98
CA LYS A 194 17.64 7.85 -12.09
C LYS A 194 16.61 6.78 -11.69
N MET A 195 15.36 6.95 -12.08
CA MET A 195 14.25 6.05 -11.80
C MET A 195 14.02 5.18 -13.03
N THR A 196 14.95 4.25 -13.24
CA THR A 196 14.97 3.48 -14.47
C THR A 196 13.96 2.33 -14.43
N PRO A 197 13.50 1.83 -15.58
CA PRO A 197 12.64 0.65 -15.65
C PRO A 197 13.19 -0.55 -14.87
N GLU A 198 14.52 -0.68 -14.78
CA GLU A 198 15.19 -1.76 -14.04
C GLU A 198 14.87 -1.72 -12.54
N LYS A 199 14.84 -0.52 -11.92
CA LYS A 199 14.48 -0.39 -10.50
C LYS A 199 13.05 -0.82 -10.21
N PHE A 200 12.12 -0.45 -11.08
CA PHE A 200 10.73 -0.90 -10.96
C PHE A 200 10.60 -2.40 -11.21
N ASN A 201 11.37 -2.97 -12.14
CA ASN A 201 11.39 -4.40 -12.41
C ASN A 201 11.97 -5.22 -11.24
N GLU A 202 13.04 -4.73 -10.61
CA GLU A 202 13.62 -5.34 -9.40
C GLU A 202 12.61 -5.36 -8.26
N LEU A 203 11.97 -4.21 -8.01
CA LEU A 203 10.90 -4.07 -7.02
C LEU A 203 9.73 -5.02 -7.30
N HIS A 204 9.27 -5.07 -8.54
CA HIS A 204 8.19 -5.95 -8.99
C HIS A 204 8.55 -7.42 -8.72
N LYS A 205 9.75 -7.87 -9.10
CA LYS A 205 10.22 -9.24 -8.84
C LYS A 205 10.30 -9.57 -7.35
N SER A 206 10.81 -8.65 -6.54
CA SER A 206 10.90 -8.80 -5.08
C SER A 206 9.51 -8.96 -4.45
N HIS A 207 8.57 -8.07 -4.81
CA HIS A 207 7.20 -8.13 -4.32
C HIS A 207 6.44 -9.37 -4.81
N GLU A 208 6.60 -9.78 -6.07
CA GLU A 208 6.00 -11.03 -6.59
C GLU A 208 6.53 -12.26 -5.86
N HIS A 209 7.84 -12.28 -5.55
CA HIS A 209 8.42 -13.33 -4.74
C HIS A 209 7.77 -13.39 -3.36
N LEU A 210 7.69 -12.26 -2.65
CA LEU A 210 7.04 -12.20 -1.34
C LEU A 210 5.55 -12.59 -1.41
N LEU A 211 4.82 -12.12 -2.43
CA LEU A 211 3.41 -12.46 -2.61
C LEU A 211 3.22 -13.97 -2.75
N ARG A 212 4.08 -14.65 -3.52
CA ARG A 212 4.05 -16.11 -3.65
C ARG A 212 4.35 -16.80 -2.32
N GLU A 213 5.33 -16.30 -1.56
CA GLU A 213 5.68 -16.84 -0.24
C GLU A 213 4.51 -16.71 0.75
N LEU A 214 3.96 -15.51 0.91
CA LEU A 214 2.82 -15.22 1.77
C LEU A 214 1.59 -16.05 1.39
N THR A 215 1.27 -16.11 0.10
CA THR A 215 0.13 -16.88 -0.42
C THR A 215 0.32 -18.38 -0.18
N SER A 216 1.54 -18.89 -0.41
CA SER A 216 1.86 -20.29 -0.16
C SER A 216 1.72 -20.62 1.33
N GLN A 217 2.23 -19.77 2.22
CA GLN A 217 2.13 -20.02 3.66
C GLN A 217 0.71 -19.88 4.18
N CYS A 218 -0.04 -18.87 3.73
CA CYS A 218 -1.46 -18.75 4.03
C CYS A 218 -2.21 -20.05 3.66
N ARG A 219 -1.97 -20.59 2.46
CA ARG A 219 -2.55 -21.87 2.02
C ARG A 219 -2.11 -23.05 2.90
N LYS A 220 -0.82 -23.16 3.23
CA LYS A 220 -0.29 -24.22 4.11
C LYS A 220 -0.94 -24.16 5.50
N THR A 221 -1.03 -22.98 6.08
CA THR A 221 -1.67 -22.73 7.38
C THR A 221 -3.16 -23.08 7.35
N LYS A 222 -3.91 -22.60 6.36
CA LYS A 222 -5.33 -22.95 6.18
C LYS A 222 -5.55 -24.47 6.02
N ARG A 223 -4.65 -25.17 5.30
CA ARG A 223 -4.70 -26.65 5.18
C ARG A 223 -4.45 -27.35 6.52
N ARG A 224 -3.45 -26.91 7.29
CA ARG A 224 -3.17 -27.44 8.65
C ARG A 224 -4.36 -27.27 9.58
N THR A 225 -4.97 -26.09 9.58
CA THR A 225 -6.18 -25.83 10.37
C THR A 225 -7.32 -26.79 10.01
N LYS A 226 -7.58 -26.98 8.70
CA LYS A 226 -8.60 -27.94 8.24
C LYS A 226 -8.29 -29.36 8.69
N PHE A 227 -7.04 -29.78 8.58
CA PHE A 227 -6.60 -31.11 9.01
C PHE A 227 -6.79 -31.34 10.51
N ILE A 228 -6.41 -30.37 11.35
CA ILE A 228 -6.64 -30.41 12.80
C ILE A 228 -8.14 -30.49 13.11
N ARG A 229 -8.98 -29.77 12.36
CA ARG A 229 -10.44 -29.83 12.51
C ARG A 229 -10.99 -31.21 12.17
N CYS A 230 -10.53 -31.83 11.08
CA CYS A 230 -10.91 -33.20 10.71
C CYS A 230 -10.48 -34.21 11.80
N ILE A 231 -9.25 -34.13 12.30
CA ILE A 231 -8.80 -34.99 13.40
C ILE A 231 -9.68 -34.82 14.63
N LYS A 232 -10.01 -33.58 15.02
CA LYS A 232 -10.89 -33.33 16.18
C LYS A 232 -12.27 -33.92 15.98
N MET A 233 -12.85 -33.81 14.78
CA MET A 233 -14.15 -34.41 14.46
C MET A 233 -14.10 -35.94 14.58
N VAL A 234 -13.11 -36.57 13.94
CA VAL A 234 -12.94 -38.04 13.96
C VAL A 234 -12.71 -38.55 15.39
N MET A 235 -11.84 -37.89 16.16
CA MET A 235 -11.57 -38.27 17.54
C MET A 235 -12.81 -38.08 18.44
N GLY A 236 -13.60 -37.04 18.21
CA GLY A 236 -14.88 -36.84 18.90
C GLY A 236 -15.89 -37.95 18.59
N THR A 237 -16.05 -38.30 17.31
CA THR A 237 -16.93 -39.40 16.89
C THR A 237 -16.47 -40.75 17.44
N LEU A 238 -15.17 -41.05 17.36
CA LEU A 238 -14.62 -42.31 17.87
C LEU A 238 -14.80 -42.45 19.38
N LEU A 239 -14.65 -41.35 20.14
CA LEU A 239 -14.87 -41.34 21.58
C LEU A 239 -16.33 -41.63 21.93
N VAL A 240 -17.29 -40.98 21.26
CA VAL A 240 -18.73 -41.19 21.50
C VAL A 240 -19.14 -42.62 21.16
N VAL A 241 -18.71 -43.13 20.00
CA VAL A 241 -19.01 -44.50 19.57
C VAL A 241 -18.36 -45.52 20.51
N GLY A 242 -17.10 -45.32 20.89
CA GLY A 242 -16.37 -46.20 21.80
C GLY A 242 -17.00 -46.25 23.20
N CYS A 243 -17.37 -45.09 23.77
CA CYS A 243 -18.09 -45.03 25.04
C CYS A 243 -19.46 -45.70 24.95
N GLY A 244 -20.23 -45.46 23.87
CA GLY A 244 -21.52 -46.11 23.66
C GLY A 244 -21.39 -47.63 23.59
N ALA A 245 -20.48 -48.15 22.77
CA ALA A 245 -20.22 -49.58 22.66
C ALA A 245 -19.79 -50.19 24.00
N LEU A 246 -18.93 -49.51 24.75
CA LEU A 246 -18.48 -49.95 26.07
C LEU A 246 -19.64 -50.02 27.08
N THR A 247 -20.51 -49.01 27.12
CA THR A 247 -21.68 -49.02 28.03
C THR A 247 -22.62 -50.18 27.73
N ILE A 248 -22.85 -50.48 26.45
CA ILE A 248 -23.67 -51.63 26.03
C ILE A 248 -23.01 -52.94 26.45
N ALA A 249 -21.70 -53.10 26.25
CA ALA A 249 -20.97 -54.30 26.65
C ALA A 249 -21.00 -54.52 28.17
N LEU A 250 -20.86 -53.46 28.97
CA LEU A 250 -20.96 -53.53 30.43
C LEU A 250 -22.36 -53.92 30.90
N LEU A 251 -23.42 -53.43 30.24
CA LEU A 251 -24.81 -53.83 30.53
C LEU A 251 -25.04 -55.31 30.24
N ILE A 252 -24.60 -55.80 29.08
CA ILE A 252 -24.70 -57.22 28.71
C ILE A 252 -23.95 -58.09 29.74
N LEU A 253 -22.72 -57.70 30.09
CA LEU A 253 -21.93 -58.43 31.09
C LEU A 253 -22.61 -58.46 32.45
N ALA A 254 -23.14 -57.32 32.93
CA ALA A 254 -23.87 -57.24 34.20
C ALA A 254 -25.07 -58.20 34.21
N MET A 255 -25.85 -58.23 33.12
CA MET A 255 -27.01 -59.12 32.96
C MET A 255 -26.63 -60.60 32.95
N HIS A 256 -25.50 -60.98 32.35
CA HIS A 256 -25.05 -62.38 32.33
C HIS A 256 -24.27 -62.79 33.59
N SER A 257 -23.74 -61.84 34.37
CA SER A 257 -22.88 -62.08 35.53
C SER A 257 -23.62 -62.35 36.85
N MET A 258 -24.75 -63.05 36.84
CA MET A 258 -25.34 -63.57 38.09
C MET A 258 -24.44 -64.57 38.85
N VAL A 259 -23.24 -64.87 38.35
CA VAL A 259 -22.20 -65.61 39.09
C VAL A 259 -20.84 -64.91 38.94
N GLY A 260 -20.32 -64.37 40.04
CA GLY A 260 -18.89 -64.07 40.23
C GLY A 260 -18.45 -62.62 40.02
N MET A 261 -18.33 -61.86 41.11
CA MET A 261 -17.67 -60.54 41.16
C MET A 261 -16.23 -60.62 40.63
N VAL A 262 -15.86 -59.73 39.70
CA VAL A 262 -14.48 -59.26 39.58
C VAL A 262 -14.49 -57.76 39.23
N ALA A 263 -14.18 -56.91 40.21
CA ALA A 263 -14.07 -55.45 40.08
C ALA A 263 -12.82 -54.98 39.29
N ALA A 264 -12.10 -55.88 38.62
CA ALA A 264 -10.81 -55.60 37.96
C ALA A 264 -10.89 -54.92 36.57
N PRO A 265 -11.88 -55.18 35.68
CA PRO A 265 -11.86 -54.61 34.33
C PRO A 265 -12.06 -53.08 34.28
N GLY A 266 -12.77 -52.51 35.26
CA GLY A 266 -13.07 -51.07 35.30
C GLY A 266 -11.84 -50.18 35.51
N LEU A 267 -10.83 -50.67 36.25
CA LEU A 267 -9.63 -49.90 36.58
C LEU A 267 -8.64 -49.80 35.40
N ILE A 268 -8.57 -50.82 34.54
CA ILE A 268 -7.69 -50.82 33.36
C ILE A 268 -8.22 -49.86 32.28
N VAL A 269 -9.55 -49.78 32.12
CA VAL A 269 -10.20 -48.83 31.19
C VAL A 269 -10.01 -47.38 31.63
N CYS A 270 -10.14 -47.07 32.92
CA CYS A 270 -9.90 -45.73 33.45
C CYS A 270 -8.44 -45.28 33.30
N THR A 271 -7.47 -46.17 33.53
CA THR A 271 -6.04 -45.83 33.47
C THR A 271 -5.55 -45.62 32.03
N LEU A 272 -6.00 -46.42 31.06
CA LEU A 272 -5.69 -46.20 29.64
C LEU A 272 -6.35 -44.93 29.10
N GLY A 273 -7.63 -44.69 29.41
CA GLY A 273 -8.34 -43.47 28.99
C GLY A 273 -7.68 -42.18 29.50
N LEU A 274 -7.21 -42.18 30.75
CA LEU A 274 -6.48 -41.04 31.34
C LEU A 274 -5.09 -40.84 30.73
N TYR A 275 -4.40 -41.92 30.34
CA TYR A 275 -3.10 -41.86 29.67
C TYR A 275 -3.22 -41.30 28.24
N PHE A 276 -4.18 -41.79 27.44
CA PHE A 276 -4.43 -41.28 26.09
C PHE A 276 -4.90 -39.81 26.11
N THR A 277 -5.77 -39.42 27.04
CA THR A 277 -6.20 -38.02 27.17
C THR A 277 -5.05 -37.10 27.59
N LYS A 278 -4.11 -37.53 28.44
CA LYS A 278 -2.89 -36.75 28.76
C LYS A 278 -1.92 -36.63 27.58
N LYS A 279 -1.75 -37.69 26.77
CA LYS A 279 -0.86 -37.67 25.59
C LYS A 279 -1.44 -36.83 24.45
N VAL A 280 -2.76 -36.93 24.21
CA VAL A 280 -3.50 -36.07 23.27
C VAL A 280 -3.46 -34.62 23.74
N LYS A 281 -3.68 -34.32 25.03
CA LYS A 281 -3.53 -32.95 25.58
C LYS A 281 -2.10 -32.40 25.43
N ARG A 282 -1.06 -33.24 25.46
CA ARG A 282 0.34 -32.82 25.21
C ARG A 282 0.61 -32.56 23.72
N ALA A 283 0.07 -33.37 22.81
CA ALA A 283 0.14 -33.10 21.36
C ALA A 283 -0.67 -31.85 20.96
N GLN A 284 -1.79 -31.61 21.67
CA GLN A 284 -2.71 -30.48 21.51
C GLN A 284 -2.13 -29.14 22.00
N ARG A 285 -1.07 -29.14 22.81
CA ARG A 285 -0.44 -27.93 23.36
C ARG A 285 0.56 -27.24 22.44
N LYS A 286 1.04 -27.87 21.36
CA LYS A 286 2.18 -27.31 20.61
C LYS A 286 1.80 -26.41 19.43
N PHE A 287 0.56 -26.44 18.95
CA PHE A 287 0.06 -25.47 17.96
C PHE A 287 -1.43 -25.20 18.23
N ASN A 288 -1.71 -24.07 18.86
CA ASN A 288 -3.08 -23.65 19.14
C ASN A 288 -3.81 -23.43 17.80
N ARG A 289 -4.95 -24.08 17.59
CA ARG A 289 -5.75 -23.94 16.34
C ARG A 289 -6.03 -22.47 16.06
N GLU A 290 -6.35 -21.74 17.12
CA GLU A 290 -6.63 -20.31 17.11
C GLU A 290 -5.45 -19.50 16.59
N TRP A 291 -4.23 -19.82 17.03
CA TRP A 291 -3.01 -19.20 16.50
C TRP A 291 -2.80 -19.51 15.01
N LEU A 292 -3.05 -20.74 14.56
CA LEU A 292 -2.98 -21.08 13.12
C LEU A 292 -4.06 -20.36 12.31
N GLU A 293 -5.27 -20.22 12.84
CA GLU A 293 -6.35 -19.47 12.19
C GLU A 293 -5.98 -17.98 12.08
N GLY A 294 -5.57 -17.35 13.19
CA GLY A 294 -5.10 -15.95 13.20
C GLY A 294 -3.90 -15.70 12.29
N LEU A 295 -2.87 -16.55 12.33
CA LEU A 295 -1.73 -16.45 11.40
C LEU A 295 -2.18 -16.61 9.93
N GLY A 296 -3.15 -17.48 9.66
CA GLY A 296 -3.72 -17.64 8.33
C GLY A 296 -4.40 -16.36 7.82
N GLU A 297 -5.08 -15.63 8.71
CA GLU A 297 -5.73 -14.35 8.40
C GLU A 297 -4.71 -13.22 8.23
N GLN A 298 -3.71 -13.12 9.11
CA GLN A 298 -2.60 -12.16 9.01
C GLN A 298 -1.87 -12.31 7.67
N LEU A 299 -1.52 -13.54 7.27
CA LEU A 299 -0.85 -13.82 6.00
C LEU A 299 -1.74 -13.52 4.78
N ASP A 300 -3.06 -13.69 4.90
CA ASP A 300 -4.01 -13.35 3.84
C ASP A 300 -4.11 -11.83 3.64
N ILE A 301 -4.21 -11.07 4.73
CA ILE A 301 -4.21 -9.61 4.72
C ILE A 301 -2.89 -9.09 4.14
N ALA A 302 -1.76 -9.61 4.61
CA ALA A 302 -0.43 -9.23 4.11
C ALA A 302 -0.29 -9.53 2.61
N ALA A 303 -0.70 -10.72 2.15
CA ALA A 303 -0.67 -11.07 0.72
C ALA A 303 -1.52 -10.10 -0.13
N ARG A 304 -2.71 -9.73 0.35
CA ARG A 304 -3.55 -8.73 -0.34
C ARG A 304 -2.87 -7.36 -0.38
N GLY A 305 -2.21 -6.95 0.69
CA GLY A 305 -1.43 -5.71 0.74
C GLY A 305 -0.30 -5.70 -0.29
N VAL A 306 0.49 -6.77 -0.38
CA VAL A 306 1.56 -6.90 -1.39
C VAL A 306 0.99 -6.90 -2.82
N TYR A 307 -0.15 -7.55 -3.05
CA TYR A 307 -0.79 -7.54 -4.37
C TYR A 307 -1.21 -6.12 -4.79
N ILE A 308 -1.80 -5.34 -3.89
CA ILE A 308 -2.16 -3.94 -4.16
C ILE A 308 -0.89 -3.15 -4.47
N LEU A 309 0.14 -3.30 -3.65
CA LEU A 309 1.42 -2.63 -3.81
C LEU A 309 2.08 -2.87 -5.18
N ILE A 310 2.03 -4.10 -5.70
CA ILE A 310 2.52 -4.43 -7.04
C ILE A 310 1.77 -3.63 -8.11
N ASN A 311 0.43 -3.55 -8.01
CA ASN A 311 -0.37 -2.82 -8.99
C ASN A 311 -0.14 -1.31 -8.94
N ASP A 312 0.04 -0.76 -7.74
CA ASP A 312 0.37 0.67 -7.55
C ASP A 312 1.70 0.99 -8.23
N PHE A 313 2.73 0.17 -7.99
CA PHE A 313 4.04 0.37 -8.61
C PHE A 313 4.05 0.14 -10.12
N ASP A 314 3.27 -0.80 -10.65
CA ASP A 314 3.10 -0.97 -12.10
C ASP A 314 2.48 0.28 -12.73
N THR A 315 1.53 0.91 -12.04
CA THR A 315 0.89 2.15 -12.48
C THR A 315 1.86 3.32 -12.44
N MET A 316 2.55 3.51 -11.31
CA MET A 316 3.57 4.54 -11.16
C MET A 316 4.72 4.37 -12.16
N SER A 317 5.18 3.15 -12.41
CA SER A 317 6.27 2.86 -13.35
C SER A 317 5.94 3.37 -14.75
N ARG A 318 4.71 3.13 -15.22
CA ARG A 318 4.24 3.62 -16.52
C ARG A 318 4.16 5.14 -16.56
N LEU A 319 3.66 5.78 -15.51
CA LEU A 319 3.58 7.24 -15.40
C LEU A 319 4.98 7.88 -15.39
N VAL A 320 5.88 7.37 -14.55
CA VAL A 320 7.27 7.82 -14.47
C VAL A 320 7.98 7.66 -15.80
N LYS A 321 7.78 6.54 -16.51
CA LYS A 321 8.36 6.34 -17.84
C LYS A 321 7.89 7.41 -18.83
N ARG A 322 6.57 7.64 -18.94
CA ARG A 322 6.01 8.67 -19.84
C ARG A 322 6.53 10.07 -19.51
N LEU A 323 6.55 10.43 -18.22
CA LEU A 323 7.06 11.72 -17.76
C LEU A 323 8.56 11.86 -18.05
N ASN A 324 9.34 10.81 -17.82
CA ASN A 324 10.77 10.79 -18.12
C ASN A 324 11.03 11.00 -19.62
N ASP A 325 10.34 10.25 -20.48
CA ASP A 325 10.51 10.31 -21.93
C ASP A 325 10.15 11.71 -22.46
N GLU A 326 9.04 12.28 -21.99
CA GLU A 326 8.60 13.64 -22.33
C GLU A 326 9.61 14.71 -21.84
N MET A 327 10.15 14.56 -20.63
CA MET A 327 11.15 15.50 -20.11
C MET A 327 12.47 15.45 -20.87
N GLU A 328 12.97 14.26 -21.20
CA GLU A 328 14.17 14.12 -22.02
C GLU A 328 13.94 14.67 -23.44
N HIS A 329 12.76 14.44 -24.01
CA HIS A 329 12.39 15.01 -25.30
C HIS A 329 12.42 16.54 -25.28
N ARG A 330 11.72 17.17 -24.33
CA ARG A 330 11.69 18.64 -24.19
C ARG A 330 13.07 19.24 -23.97
N LYS A 331 13.87 18.61 -23.12
CA LYS A 331 15.25 19.02 -22.87
C LYS A 331 16.08 18.97 -24.15
N PHE A 332 15.98 17.88 -24.90
CA PHE A 332 16.71 17.68 -26.14
C PHE A 332 16.33 18.72 -27.21
N VAL A 333 15.04 18.95 -27.47
CA VAL A 333 14.61 19.92 -28.48
C VAL A 333 14.93 21.37 -28.08
N ALA A 334 14.85 21.69 -26.79
CA ALA A 334 15.28 23.00 -26.27
C ALA A 334 16.78 23.23 -26.44
N ASP A 335 17.62 22.23 -26.15
CA ASP A 335 19.07 22.30 -26.33
C ASP A 335 19.44 22.55 -27.79
N ILE A 336 18.85 21.81 -28.73
CA ILE A 336 19.09 22.01 -30.16
C ILE A 336 18.63 23.42 -30.60
N CYS A 337 17.47 23.86 -30.13
CA CYS A 337 16.94 25.18 -30.46
C CYS A 337 17.88 26.31 -30.03
N VAL A 338 18.37 26.25 -28.79
CA VAL A 338 19.29 27.25 -28.23
C VAL A 338 20.61 27.24 -29.01
N LYS A 339 21.15 26.06 -29.33
CA LYS A 339 22.41 25.93 -30.09
C LYS A 339 22.29 26.47 -31.51
N LYS A 340 21.16 26.27 -32.18
CA LYS A 340 20.95 26.72 -33.57
C LYS A 340 20.57 28.20 -33.67
N GLY A 341 19.94 28.78 -32.65
CA GLY A 341 19.59 30.21 -32.61
C GLY A 341 18.64 30.67 -33.72
N LYS A 342 17.88 29.76 -34.33
CA LYS A 342 16.95 30.08 -35.42
C LYS A 342 15.57 30.40 -34.84
N ASN A 343 15.09 31.64 -35.05
CA ASN A 343 13.81 32.11 -34.50
C ASN A 343 12.61 31.25 -34.92
N GLU A 344 12.58 30.78 -36.17
CA GLU A 344 11.51 29.88 -36.64
C GLU A 344 11.52 28.53 -35.92
N MET A 345 12.70 27.98 -35.61
CA MET A 345 12.81 26.75 -34.80
C MET A 345 12.33 26.99 -33.37
N MET A 346 12.65 28.14 -32.79
CA MET A 346 12.19 28.51 -31.46
C MET A 346 10.67 28.61 -31.39
N LYS A 347 10.01 29.20 -32.38
CA LYS A 347 8.54 29.25 -32.46
C LYS A 347 7.95 27.83 -32.49
N GLU A 348 8.51 26.93 -33.30
CA GLU A 348 8.04 25.54 -33.40
C GLU A 348 8.23 24.75 -32.09
N VAL A 349 9.40 24.85 -31.46
CA VAL A 349 9.68 24.19 -30.17
C VAL A 349 8.72 24.67 -29.07
N VAL A 350 8.38 25.95 -29.06
CA VAL A 350 7.39 26.46 -28.11
C VAL A 350 6.02 25.88 -28.42
N LYS A 351 5.60 25.89 -29.69
CA LYS A 351 4.29 25.40 -30.10
C LYS A 351 4.10 23.94 -29.69
N ASP A 352 5.15 23.13 -29.85
CA ASP A 352 5.22 21.76 -29.34
C ASP A 352 5.01 21.69 -27.82
N PHE A 353 5.74 22.51 -27.04
CA PHE A 353 5.57 22.57 -25.58
C PHE A 353 4.16 22.98 -25.15
N GLN A 354 3.51 23.86 -25.92
CA GLN A 354 2.14 24.29 -25.67
C GLN A 354 1.13 23.18 -25.95
N MET A 355 1.30 22.48 -27.07
CA MET A 355 0.40 21.39 -27.49
C MET A 355 0.38 20.25 -26.46
N HIS A 356 1.52 19.95 -25.86
CA HIS A 356 1.69 18.87 -24.90
C HIS A 356 1.68 19.32 -23.42
N GLU A 357 1.39 20.60 -23.13
CA GLU A 357 1.40 21.15 -21.76
C GLU A 357 0.37 20.50 -20.84
N SER A 358 -0.90 20.46 -21.26
CA SER A 358 -1.99 19.92 -20.42
C SER A 358 -1.78 18.44 -20.12
N TYR A 359 -1.49 17.65 -21.15
CA TYR A 359 -1.24 16.22 -21.01
C TYR A 359 -0.08 15.94 -20.05
N PHE A 360 1.03 16.68 -20.15
CA PHE A 360 2.17 16.50 -19.25
C PHE A 360 1.80 16.80 -17.79
N LEU A 361 1.09 17.91 -17.55
CA LEU A 361 0.66 18.28 -16.20
C LEU A 361 -0.36 17.30 -15.61
N GLU A 362 -1.27 16.78 -16.43
CA GLU A 362 -2.22 15.73 -16.03
C GLU A 362 -1.49 14.44 -15.64
N GLN A 363 -0.48 14.01 -16.41
CA GLN A 363 0.33 12.83 -16.05
C GLN A 363 1.12 13.06 -14.74
N LEU A 364 1.60 14.28 -14.51
CA LEU A 364 2.35 14.63 -13.32
C LEU A 364 1.47 14.65 -12.07
N GLU A 365 0.28 15.24 -12.18
CA GLU A 365 -0.75 15.25 -11.12
C GLU A 365 -1.26 13.84 -10.83
N GLU A 366 -1.47 13.03 -11.88
CA GLU A 366 -1.85 11.63 -11.76
C GLU A 366 -0.77 10.82 -11.02
N LEU A 367 0.52 11.03 -11.33
CA LEU A 367 1.61 10.40 -10.58
C LEU A 367 1.57 10.79 -9.10
N GLU A 368 1.37 12.08 -8.79
CA GLU A 368 1.27 12.54 -7.41
C GLU A 368 0.10 11.87 -6.67
N LYS A 369 -1.08 11.83 -7.29
CA LYS A 369 -2.27 11.14 -6.77
C LYS A 369 -2.02 9.66 -6.47
N GLN A 370 -1.41 8.94 -7.41
CA GLN A 370 -1.09 7.53 -7.23
C GLN A 370 -0.12 7.31 -6.06
N ILE A 371 0.84 8.21 -5.86
CA ILE A 371 1.77 8.13 -4.71
C ILE A 371 1.01 8.26 -3.38
N TYR A 372 0.10 9.23 -3.27
CA TYR A 372 -0.73 9.38 -2.07
C TYR A 372 -1.63 8.16 -1.82
N LEU A 373 -2.28 7.64 -2.86
CA LEU A 373 -3.10 6.43 -2.75
C LEU A 373 -2.28 5.23 -2.27
N CYS A 374 -1.08 5.03 -2.81
CA CYS A 374 -0.20 3.95 -2.40
C CYS A 374 0.18 4.03 -0.91
N PHE A 375 0.50 5.21 -0.39
CA PHE A 375 0.72 5.37 1.06
C PHE A 375 -0.52 5.00 1.88
N LEU A 376 -1.73 5.37 1.42
CA LEU A 376 -2.96 5.02 2.09
C LEU A 376 -3.20 3.51 2.11
N ASP A 377 -2.93 2.83 0.99
CA ASP A 377 -3.08 1.38 0.86
C ASP A 377 -2.04 0.63 1.69
N ILE A 378 -0.81 1.11 1.75
CA ILE A 378 0.23 0.59 2.66
C ILE A 378 -0.24 0.74 4.12
N ASN A 379 -0.66 1.92 4.54
CA ASN A 379 -1.11 2.19 5.91
C ASN A 379 -2.33 1.37 6.29
N ARG A 380 -3.30 1.26 5.38
CA ARG A 380 -4.48 0.42 5.56
C ARG A 380 -4.07 -1.04 5.77
N SER A 381 -3.23 -1.58 4.88
CA SER A 381 -2.82 -2.97 4.95
C SER A 381 -1.99 -3.25 6.21
N ARG A 382 -1.03 -2.40 6.56
CA ARG A 382 -0.25 -2.49 7.81
C ARG A 382 -1.14 -2.48 9.05
N ARG A 383 -2.09 -1.54 9.15
CA ARG A 383 -3.03 -1.48 10.28
C ARG A 383 -3.90 -2.73 10.38
N LEU A 384 -4.41 -3.25 9.26
CA LEU A 384 -5.21 -4.48 9.27
C LEU A 384 -4.39 -5.69 9.74
N VAL A 385 -3.13 -5.82 9.31
CA VAL A 385 -2.25 -6.89 9.80
C VAL A 385 -2.03 -6.76 11.30
N VAL A 386 -1.71 -5.56 11.81
CA VAL A 386 -1.49 -5.34 13.24
C VAL A 386 -2.76 -5.56 14.06
N GLN A 387 -3.92 -5.13 13.57
CA GLN A 387 -5.21 -5.42 14.23
C GLN A 387 -5.44 -6.93 14.36
N GLU A 388 -5.13 -7.70 13.31
CA GLU A 388 -5.23 -9.16 13.33
C GLU A 388 -4.17 -9.82 14.22
N MET A 389 -3.08 -9.14 14.52
CA MET A 389 -2.05 -9.63 15.45
C MET A 389 -2.43 -9.43 16.92
N VAL A 390 -3.29 -8.47 17.22
CA VAL A 390 -3.70 -8.10 18.59
C VAL A 390 -5.07 -8.68 18.98
N LYS A 391 -5.78 -9.29 18.02
CA LYS A 391 -6.94 -10.14 18.29
C LYS A 391 -6.52 -11.42 19.01
#